data_AF-A0A535DEY6-F1
#
_entry.id   AF-A0A535DEY6-F1
#
_cell.length_a   1.000
_cell.length_b   1.000
_cell.length_c   1.000
_cell.angle_alpha   90.00
_cell.angle_beta   90.00
_cell.angle_gamma   90.00
#
_symmetry.space_group_name_H-M   'P 1'
#
loop_
_entity.id
_entity.type
_entity.pdbx_description
1 polymer ?
#
loop_
_entity_poly.entity_id
_entity_poly.type
_entity_poly.pdbx_seq_one_letter_code
_entity_poly.pdbx_strand_id
1 'polypeptide(L)'
;MYFLQGDYDAAENVARQGLEKARGLSNQRPEVYLLASLGDIKRNTADYNAALELYNSCLDQAWSLDDAYIRIYTADCIANTYQLMGDLQSSESWAKRAMAEAEKRGGALELGLCLITAGLLKRRQGDLKEAAESLEQAISHLRESAAKRELAKAYFLLAGIYFSLKRKRLALEFLELAAGAVSDLGYDHFLLVEATRNPLLVQYGAANKIAGGYYARVLKMIKGSSGTTEEEEPGTDPAGNVVHAYGFGQPRAEVGGHEITDLEWRSEKGKEMFFFFLCNRRPLRKDEIVAALWPDHPEEKTTSAFHSNMYRLRKALYQDCIAKDSGRYVLDPRGRFTFDVDEFQQALKDADALPKGSSEAIGLMEKALALRTGQFAPDFYSEWAETLRWQLEEQYTSLLTTLAAAYSQKGEYKRSADLCQRILEQDEFNEAAWYRLMSNYVLSGQVEAAKFCYNRYVQVLRKDLDEDEYDAVPDFDDLVREMTSR
;
A
#
# COMPACT_ATOMS: atom_id res chain seq x y z
N MET A 1 -0.48 22.69 23.40
CA MET A 1 -1.84 22.72 22.81
C MET A 1 -1.78 22.25 21.36
N TYR A 2 -1.01 22.91 20.48
CA TYR A 2 -0.77 22.48 19.09
C TYR A 2 -0.35 21.01 18.93
N PHE A 3 0.60 20.53 19.75
CA PHE A 3 1.01 19.12 19.77
C PHE A 3 -0.13 18.13 20.03
N LEU A 4 -1.11 18.50 20.88
CA LEU A 4 -2.27 17.65 21.17
C LEU A 4 -3.32 17.67 20.05
N GLN A 5 -3.28 18.71 19.20
CA GLN A 5 -4.14 18.87 18.03
C GLN A 5 -3.50 18.32 16.76
N GLY A 6 -2.21 17.98 16.79
CA GLY A 6 -1.47 17.44 15.65
C GLY A 6 -0.83 18.44 14.72
N ASP A 7 -0.89 19.72 15.07
CA ASP A 7 -0.17 20.78 14.36
C ASP A 7 1.29 20.76 14.83
N TYR A 8 2.09 19.88 14.22
CA TYR A 8 3.48 19.65 14.58
C TYR A 8 4.39 20.83 14.21
N ASP A 9 4.08 21.54 13.13
CA ASP A 9 4.86 22.71 12.69
C ASP A 9 4.68 23.89 13.65
N ALA A 10 3.44 24.21 14.03
CA ALA A 10 3.19 25.23 15.03
C ALA A 10 3.71 24.82 16.41
N ALA A 11 3.57 23.53 16.77
CA ALA A 11 4.12 23.01 18.02
C ALA A 11 5.65 23.13 18.08
N GLU A 12 6.34 22.79 16.99
CA GLU A 12 7.80 22.88 16.89
C GLU A 12 8.26 24.33 16.94
N ASN A 13 7.61 25.22 16.18
CA ASN A 13 7.96 26.64 16.17
C ASN A 13 7.82 27.26 17.57
N VAL A 14 6.69 27.02 18.24
CA VAL A 14 6.45 27.52 19.60
C VAL A 14 7.43 26.90 20.60
N ALA A 15 7.73 25.60 20.50
CA ALA A 15 8.66 24.93 21.39
C ALA A 15 10.11 25.43 21.20
N ARG A 16 10.53 25.73 19.95
CA ARG A 16 11.84 26.33 19.66
C ARG A 16 11.97 27.75 20.23
N GLN A 17 10.95 28.60 20.04
CA GLN A 17 10.92 29.94 20.66
C GLN A 17 10.94 29.87 22.19
N GLY A 18 10.24 28.89 22.78
CA GLY A 18 10.28 28.62 24.21
C GLY A 18 11.67 28.21 24.66
N LEU A 19 12.35 27.36 23.89
CA LEU A 19 13.68 26.84 24.21
C LEU A 19 14.73 27.96 24.20
N GLU A 20 14.66 28.86 23.22
CA GLU A 20 15.53 30.04 23.15
C GLU A 20 15.38 30.94 24.38
N LYS A 21 14.14 31.16 24.84
CA LYS A 21 13.88 31.92 26.07
C LYS A 21 14.33 31.17 27.33
N ALA A 22 14.16 29.85 27.36
CA ALA A 22 14.51 29.02 28.50
C ALA A 22 16.03 28.97 28.76
N ARG A 23 16.85 28.99 27.70
CA ARG A 23 18.33 29.00 27.80
C ARG A 23 18.91 30.22 28.53
N GLY A 24 18.15 31.31 28.63
CA GLY A 24 18.53 32.50 29.38
C GLY A 24 18.10 32.48 30.85
N LEU A 25 17.40 31.44 31.31
CA LEU A 25 16.88 31.35 32.67
C LEU A 25 17.87 30.64 33.60
N SER A 26 17.90 31.03 34.87
CA SER A 26 18.68 30.32 35.90
C SER A 26 18.11 28.94 36.24
N ASN A 27 16.83 28.69 35.91
CA ASN A 27 16.18 27.39 36.10
C ASN A 27 16.20 26.63 34.77
N GLN A 28 16.95 25.52 34.71
CA GLN A 28 17.09 24.69 33.51
C GLN A 28 15.90 23.75 33.28
N ARG A 29 14.97 23.61 34.24
CA ARG A 29 13.85 22.67 34.12
C ARG A 29 12.97 22.90 32.87
N PRO A 30 12.57 24.14 32.51
CA PRO A 30 11.80 24.37 31.29
C PRO A 30 12.55 23.96 30.01
N GLU A 31 13.88 24.13 29.98
CA GLU A 31 14.71 23.73 28.85
C GLU A 31 14.62 22.21 28.60
N VAL A 32 14.82 21.41 29.65
CA VAL A 32 14.78 19.95 29.58
C VAL A 32 13.43 19.43 29.08
N TYR A 33 12.32 19.97 29.61
CA TYR A 33 10.98 19.55 29.16
C TYR A 33 10.67 19.99 27.72
N LEU A 34 11.20 21.13 27.27
CA LEU A 34 11.07 21.58 25.88
C LEU A 34 11.90 20.73 24.92
N LEU A 35 13.10 20.30 25.32
CA LEU A 35 13.91 19.34 24.56
C LEU A 35 13.17 18.00 24.40
N ALA A 36 12.61 17.47 25.49
CA ALA A 36 11.79 16.27 25.45
C ALA A 36 10.56 16.42 24.52
N SER A 37 9.87 17.56 24.61
CA SER A 37 8.71 17.86 23.77
C SER A 37 9.06 17.98 22.29
N LEU A 38 10.20 18.61 21.96
CA LEU A 38 10.73 18.68 20.59
C LEU A 38 11.11 17.28 20.08
N GLY A 39 11.72 16.44 20.93
CA GLY A 39 11.99 15.04 20.59
C GLY A 39 10.69 14.26 20.30
N ASP A 40 9.64 14.52 21.08
CA ASP A 40 8.31 13.91 20.91
C ASP A 40 7.69 14.30 19.55
N ILE A 41 7.82 15.58 19.17
CA ILE A 41 7.41 16.08 17.85
C ILE A 41 8.19 15.37 16.75
N LYS A 42 9.52 15.38 16.80
CA LYS A 42 10.37 14.74 15.78
C LYS A 42 10.10 13.24 15.63
N ARG A 43 9.91 12.54 16.75
CA ARG A 43 9.54 11.11 16.74
C ARG A 43 8.18 10.89 16.08
N ASN A 44 7.20 11.76 16.31
CA ASN A 44 5.87 11.65 15.72
C ASN A 44 5.85 12.03 14.22
N THR A 45 6.75 12.91 13.79
CA THR A 45 6.98 13.25 12.36
C THR A 45 7.98 12.33 11.67
N ALA A 46 8.37 11.21 12.30
CA ALA A 46 9.30 10.19 11.79
C ALA A 46 10.75 10.64 11.53
N ASP A 47 11.18 11.79 12.07
CA ASP A 47 12.58 12.21 12.09
C ASP A 47 13.27 11.64 13.34
N TYR A 48 13.55 10.33 13.31
CA TYR A 48 14.02 9.61 14.49
C TYR A 48 15.44 10.00 14.92
N ASN A 49 16.31 10.38 13.99
CA ASN A 49 17.67 10.81 14.31
C ASN A 49 17.64 12.14 15.07
N ALA A 50 16.90 13.14 14.58
CA ALA A 50 16.73 14.39 15.30
C ALA A 50 16.04 14.19 16.66
N ALA A 51 15.08 13.27 16.74
CA ALA A 51 14.44 12.90 18.00
C ALA A 51 15.46 12.35 19.01
N LEU A 52 16.32 11.40 18.60
CA LEU A 52 17.37 10.84 19.44
C LEU A 52 18.39 11.89 19.90
N GLU A 53 18.80 12.81 19.03
CA GLU A 53 19.69 13.92 19.41
C GLU A 53 19.05 14.79 20.51
N LEU A 54 17.79 15.16 20.34
CA LEU A 54 17.03 15.95 21.30
C LEU A 54 16.83 15.21 22.63
N TYR A 55 16.52 13.92 22.59
CA TYR A 55 16.36 13.12 23.80
C TYR A 55 17.69 12.88 24.52
N ASN A 56 18.79 12.64 23.81
CA ASN A 56 20.10 12.49 24.45
C ASN A 56 20.53 13.80 25.12
N SER A 57 20.34 14.93 24.46
CA SER A 57 20.57 16.26 25.05
C SER A 57 19.68 16.50 26.28
N CYS A 58 18.40 16.13 26.20
CA CYS A 58 17.47 16.19 27.34
C CYS A 58 17.96 15.32 28.50
N LEU A 59 18.37 14.08 28.22
CA LEU A 59 18.80 13.13 29.24
C LEU A 59 20.09 13.59 29.93
N ASP A 60 21.06 14.11 29.19
CA ASP A 60 22.31 14.65 29.73
C ASP A 60 22.04 15.80 30.71
N GLN A 61 21.12 16.70 30.35
CA GLN A 61 20.72 17.80 31.23
C GLN A 61 19.87 17.31 32.42
N ALA A 62 19.03 16.29 32.23
CA ALA A 62 18.20 15.73 33.29
C ALA A 62 19.01 15.15 34.47
N TRP A 63 20.23 14.67 34.23
CA TRP A 63 21.14 14.23 35.30
C TRP A 63 21.53 15.36 36.25
N SER A 64 21.63 16.60 35.76
CA SER A 64 21.96 17.77 36.61
C SER A 64 20.78 18.31 37.43
N LEU A 65 19.54 17.93 37.10
CA LEU A 65 18.32 18.46 37.73
C LEU A 65 17.74 17.60 38.85
N ASP A 66 18.31 16.41 39.09
CA ASP A 66 17.76 15.34 39.94
C ASP A 66 16.26 15.04 39.69
N ASP A 67 15.78 15.26 38.47
CA ASP A 67 14.39 14.99 38.10
C ASP A 67 14.26 13.56 37.56
N ALA A 68 13.95 12.62 38.45
CA ALA A 68 13.81 11.22 38.07
C ALA A 68 12.70 10.97 37.05
N TYR A 69 11.67 11.83 36.98
CA TYR A 69 10.55 11.61 36.06
C TYR A 69 11.03 11.82 34.63
N ILE A 70 11.67 12.96 34.38
CA ILE A 70 12.11 13.30 33.04
C ILE A 70 13.24 12.37 32.57
N ARG A 71 14.08 11.84 33.48
CA ARG A 71 15.07 10.80 33.14
C ARG A 71 14.40 9.51 32.67
N ILE A 72 13.45 8.98 33.44
CA ILE A 72 12.72 7.75 33.08
C ILE A 72 11.97 7.96 31.77
N TYR A 73 11.19 9.04 31.67
CA TYR A 73 10.42 9.36 30.48
C TYR A 73 11.29 9.52 29.24
N THR A 74 12.43 10.21 29.34
CA THR A 74 13.33 10.41 28.20
C THR A 74 14.00 9.10 27.80
N ALA A 75 14.42 8.27 28.76
CA ALA A 75 14.96 6.95 28.48
C ALA A 75 13.94 6.02 27.81
N ASP A 76 12.67 6.06 28.25
CA ASP A 76 11.56 5.35 27.62
C ASP A 76 11.27 5.88 26.19
N CYS A 77 11.34 7.19 25.99
CA CYS A 77 11.19 7.80 24.67
C CYS A 77 12.33 7.40 23.71
N ILE A 78 13.57 7.30 24.18
CA ILE A 78 14.71 6.78 23.41
C ILE A 78 14.46 5.31 23.05
N ALA A 79 14.03 4.50 24.01
CA ALA A 79 13.69 3.10 23.78
C ALA A 79 12.61 2.95 22.70
N ASN A 80 11.52 3.71 22.81
CA ASN A 80 10.44 3.73 21.84
C ASN A 80 10.91 4.21 20.46
N THR A 81 11.82 5.19 20.41
CA THR A 81 12.38 5.70 19.13
C THR A 81 13.22 4.62 18.43
N TYR A 82 14.09 3.92 19.14
CA TYR A 82 14.82 2.77 18.58
C TYR A 82 13.89 1.63 18.15
N GLN A 83 12.80 1.40 18.90
CA GLN A 83 11.77 0.42 18.52
C GLN A 83 11.12 0.76 17.18
N LEU A 84 10.83 2.05 16.95
CA LEU A 84 10.26 2.54 15.70
C LEU A 84 11.25 2.46 14.53
N MET A 85 12.55 2.64 14.79
CA MET A 85 13.62 2.43 13.82
C MET A 85 13.92 0.96 13.53
N GLY A 86 13.38 0.02 14.32
CA GLY A 86 13.63 -1.41 14.19
C GLY A 86 14.93 -1.89 14.87
N ASP A 87 15.66 -1.02 15.56
CA ASP A 87 16.81 -1.41 16.38
C ASP A 87 16.31 -1.92 17.75
N LEU A 88 15.93 -3.20 17.77
CA LEU A 88 15.39 -3.85 18.96
C LEU A 88 16.42 -3.99 20.08
N GLN A 89 17.71 -4.09 19.75
CA GLN A 89 18.77 -4.26 20.75
C GLN A 89 18.97 -2.98 21.55
N SER A 90 19.11 -1.84 20.86
CA SER A 90 19.22 -0.53 21.53
C SER A 90 17.93 -0.21 22.29
N SER A 91 16.78 -0.49 21.67
CA SER A 91 15.48 -0.31 22.32
C SER A 91 15.34 -1.10 23.62
N GLU A 92 15.70 -2.38 23.62
CA GLU A 92 15.64 -3.23 24.80
C GLU A 92 16.60 -2.76 25.90
N SER A 93 17.81 -2.34 25.53
CA SER A 93 18.79 -1.79 26.48
C SER A 93 18.24 -0.55 27.20
N TRP A 94 17.67 0.39 26.44
CA TRP A 94 17.10 1.61 26.99
C TRP A 94 15.80 1.36 27.79
N ALA A 95 14.94 0.46 27.32
CA ALA A 95 13.71 0.08 28.03
C ALA A 95 14.02 -0.55 29.39
N LYS A 96 15.02 -1.45 29.45
CA LYS A 96 15.48 -2.05 30.72
C LYS A 96 16.00 -1.01 31.69
N ARG A 97 16.74 -0.01 31.20
CA ARG A 97 17.24 1.10 32.02
C ARG A 97 16.10 1.94 32.60
N ALA A 98 15.14 2.33 31.75
CA ALA A 98 13.97 3.10 32.17
C ALA A 98 13.12 2.33 33.18
N MET A 99 12.87 1.04 32.94
CA MET A 99 12.11 0.17 33.85
C MET A 99 12.78 0.04 35.21
N ALA A 100 14.09 -0.23 35.26
CA ALA A 100 14.83 -0.39 36.51
C ALA A 100 14.83 0.89 37.37
N GLU A 101 14.82 2.08 36.73
CA GLU A 101 14.71 3.34 37.45
C GLU A 101 13.26 3.61 37.92
N ALA A 102 12.26 3.26 37.11
CA ALA A 102 10.84 3.35 37.48
C ALA A 102 10.48 2.44 38.67
N GLU A 103 10.95 1.20 38.67
CA GLU A 103 10.73 0.21 39.76
C GLU A 103 11.32 0.69 41.09
N LYS A 104 12.52 1.31 41.07
CA LYS A 104 13.15 1.86 42.28
C LYS A 104 12.36 3.00 42.89
N ARG A 105 11.69 3.80 42.05
CA ARG A 105 10.94 4.98 42.48
C ARG A 105 9.51 4.65 42.94
N GLY A 106 8.89 3.61 42.36
CA GLY A 106 7.53 3.20 42.68
C GLY A 106 6.43 4.10 42.11
N GLY A 107 6.70 4.83 41.02
CA GLY A 107 5.71 5.70 40.36
C GLY A 107 4.81 4.93 39.39
N ALA A 108 3.49 4.94 39.62
CA ALA A 108 2.53 4.20 38.79
C ALA A 108 2.45 4.70 37.34
N LEU A 109 2.63 6.00 37.10
CA LEU A 109 2.66 6.57 35.75
C LEU A 109 3.89 6.07 34.98
N GLU A 110 5.07 6.19 35.59
CA GLU A 110 6.35 5.81 34.99
C GLU A 110 6.41 4.31 34.70
N LEU A 111 5.95 3.47 35.63
CA LEU A 111 5.84 2.03 35.43
C LEU A 111 4.88 1.70 34.26
N GLY A 112 3.73 2.38 34.21
CA GLY A 112 2.78 2.23 33.11
C GLY A 112 3.37 2.55 31.74
N LEU A 113 4.14 3.64 31.62
CA LEU A 113 4.83 4.03 30.39
C LEU A 113 5.87 2.98 29.96
N CYS A 114 6.77 2.59 30.87
CA CYS A 114 7.78 1.58 30.60
C CYS A 114 7.17 0.23 30.17
N LEU A 115 6.05 -0.16 30.78
CA LEU A 115 5.33 -1.40 30.45
C LEU A 115 4.65 -1.33 29.07
N ILE A 116 4.20 -0.14 28.62
CA ILE A 116 3.74 0.05 27.23
C ILE A 116 4.89 -0.25 26.26
N THR A 117 6.06 0.34 26.49
CA THR A 117 7.23 0.15 25.62
C THR A 117 7.72 -1.31 25.65
N ALA A 118 7.74 -1.95 26.82
CA ALA A 118 8.05 -3.37 26.95
C ALA A 118 7.06 -4.26 26.17
N GLY A 119 5.76 -3.96 26.24
CA GLY A 119 4.73 -4.65 25.46
C GLY A 119 4.93 -4.48 23.95
N LEU A 120 5.27 -3.28 23.50
CA LEU A 120 5.59 -3.00 22.10
C LEU A 120 6.85 -3.73 21.61
N LEU A 121 7.87 -3.87 22.46
CA LEU A 121 9.09 -4.63 22.16
C LEU A 121 8.81 -6.13 22.02
N LYS A 122 8.11 -6.73 22.99
CA LYS A 122 7.69 -8.14 22.94
C LYS A 122 6.83 -8.43 21.71
N ARG A 123 5.93 -7.49 21.35
CA ARG A 123 5.15 -7.59 20.11
C ARG A 123 6.05 -7.63 18.87
N ARG A 124 7.13 -6.84 18.81
CA ARG A 124 8.09 -6.85 17.69
C ARG A 124 8.94 -8.13 17.64
N GLN A 125 9.20 -8.73 18.79
CA GLN A 125 9.90 -10.02 18.92
C GLN A 125 9.00 -11.21 18.52
N GLY A 126 7.68 -11.01 18.48
CA GLY A 126 6.68 -12.03 18.11
C GLY A 126 5.96 -12.65 19.31
N ASP A 127 6.34 -12.27 20.52
CA ASP A 127 5.82 -12.80 21.78
C ASP A 127 4.51 -12.11 22.18
N LEU A 128 3.48 -12.33 21.38
CA LEU A 128 2.18 -11.65 21.51
C LEU A 128 1.48 -11.90 22.87
N LYS A 129 1.74 -13.03 23.53
CA LYS A 129 1.15 -13.33 24.85
C LYS A 129 1.79 -12.46 25.94
N GLU A 130 3.12 -12.47 26.01
CA GLU A 130 3.83 -11.64 26.99
C GLU A 130 3.65 -10.14 26.72
N ALA A 131 3.48 -9.76 25.45
CA ALA A 131 3.15 -8.41 25.06
C ALA A 131 1.77 -7.98 25.60
N ALA A 132 0.76 -8.87 25.55
CA ALA A 132 -0.55 -8.63 26.14
C ALA A 132 -0.45 -8.48 27.66
N GLU A 133 0.25 -9.40 28.34
CA GLU A 133 0.47 -9.35 29.79
C GLU A 133 1.12 -8.03 30.23
N SER A 134 2.13 -7.57 29.47
CA SER A 134 2.83 -6.31 29.77
C SER A 134 1.88 -5.09 29.61
N LEU A 135 1.03 -5.07 28.58
CA LEU A 135 0.04 -4.00 28.39
C LEU A 135 -1.10 -4.06 29.42
N GLU A 136 -1.49 -5.24 29.90
CA GLU A 136 -2.48 -5.40 30.97
C GLU A 136 -1.95 -4.85 32.30
N GLN A 137 -0.68 -5.14 32.62
CA GLN A 137 -0.01 -4.53 33.77
C GLN A 137 0.09 -3.02 33.61
N ALA A 138 0.43 -2.53 32.42
CA ALA A 138 0.45 -1.09 32.14
C ALA A 138 -0.91 -0.43 32.42
N ILE A 139 -2.00 -1.04 31.93
CA ILE A 139 -3.37 -0.56 32.16
C ILE A 139 -3.70 -0.49 33.65
N SER A 140 -3.27 -1.46 34.46
CA SER A 140 -3.48 -1.45 35.91
C SER A 140 -2.84 -0.21 36.55
N HIS A 141 -1.57 0.04 36.29
CA HIS A 141 -0.84 1.19 36.84
C HIS A 141 -1.33 2.54 36.29
N LEU A 142 -1.75 2.60 35.02
CA LEU A 142 -2.28 3.82 34.40
C LEU A 142 -3.67 4.19 34.92
N ARG A 143 -4.47 3.20 35.35
CA ARG A 143 -5.74 3.44 36.05
C ARG A 143 -5.51 4.06 37.43
N GLU A 144 -4.52 3.55 38.18
CA GLU A 144 -4.16 4.08 39.50
C GLU A 144 -3.66 5.53 39.44
N SER A 145 -2.88 5.87 38.39
CA SER A 145 -2.34 7.22 38.18
C SER A 145 -3.29 8.19 37.47
N ALA A 146 -4.51 7.76 37.12
CA ALA A 146 -5.50 8.54 36.37
C ALA A 146 -4.97 9.14 35.04
N ALA A 147 -3.97 8.49 34.43
CA ALA A 147 -3.32 8.92 33.19
C ALA A 147 -4.17 8.55 31.96
N LYS A 148 -5.25 9.29 31.73
CA LYS A 148 -6.30 8.97 30.75
C LYS A 148 -5.78 8.81 29.31
N ARG A 149 -4.81 9.64 28.89
CA ARG A 149 -4.25 9.62 27.53
C ARG A 149 -3.44 8.34 27.29
N GLU A 150 -2.55 8.03 28.21
CA GLU A 150 -1.67 6.86 28.19
C GLU A 150 -2.52 5.59 28.29
N LEU A 151 -3.58 5.62 29.10
CA LEU A 151 -4.55 4.55 29.23
C LEU A 151 -5.31 4.28 27.91
N ALA A 152 -5.77 5.32 27.22
CA ALA A 152 -6.41 5.19 25.90
C ALA A 152 -5.47 4.56 24.87
N LYS A 153 -4.18 4.96 24.89
CA LYS A 153 -3.14 4.38 24.06
C LYS A 153 -2.92 2.90 24.39
N ALA A 154 -2.81 2.55 25.67
CA ALA A 154 -2.62 1.17 26.11
C ALA A 154 -3.80 0.26 25.67
N TYR A 155 -5.04 0.73 25.79
CA TYR A 155 -6.21 0.00 25.29
C TYR A 155 -6.14 -0.25 23.79
N PHE A 156 -5.81 0.76 22.98
CA PHE A 156 -5.71 0.59 21.53
C PHE A 156 -4.59 -0.37 21.13
N LEU A 157 -3.43 -0.29 21.80
CA LEU A 157 -2.32 -1.21 21.55
C LEU A 157 -2.67 -2.65 21.93
N LEU A 158 -3.35 -2.85 23.07
CA LEU A 158 -3.79 -4.17 23.53
C LEU A 158 -4.86 -4.76 22.61
N ALA A 159 -5.78 -3.92 22.10
CA ALA A 159 -6.72 -4.33 21.05
C ALA A 159 -5.99 -4.85 19.81
N GLY A 160 -4.91 -4.19 19.40
CA GLY A 160 -4.05 -4.64 18.31
C GLY A 160 -3.42 -6.01 18.56
N ILE A 161 -2.94 -6.26 19.77
CA ILE A 161 -2.39 -7.57 20.15
C ILE A 161 -3.49 -8.64 20.13
N TYR A 162 -4.67 -8.35 20.68
CA TYR A 162 -5.77 -9.29 20.68
C TYR A 162 -6.31 -9.60 19.29
N PHE A 163 -6.28 -8.62 18.39
CA PHE A 163 -6.58 -8.82 16.99
C PHE A 163 -5.59 -9.79 16.33
N SER A 164 -4.29 -9.61 16.55
CA SER A 164 -3.24 -10.52 16.07
C SER A 164 -3.36 -11.94 16.66
N LEU A 165 -3.76 -12.05 17.93
CA LEU A 165 -4.04 -13.33 18.61
C LEU A 165 -5.38 -13.97 18.17
N LYS A 166 -6.10 -13.39 17.21
CA LYS A 166 -7.43 -13.82 16.74
C LYS A 166 -8.51 -13.84 17.84
N ARG A 167 -8.28 -13.13 18.96
CA ARG A 167 -9.25 -12.95 20.04
C ARG A 167 -10.19 -11.77 19.72
N LYS A 168 -11.02 -11.98 18.69
CA LYS A 168 -11.90 -10.97 18.08
C LYS A 168 -12.75 -10.17 19.09
N ARG A 169 -13.38 -10.85 20.06
CA ARG A 169 -14.22 -10.20 21.08
C ARG A 169 -13.42 -9.22 21.94
N LEU A 170 -12.27 -9.65 22.46
CA LEU A 170 -11.41 -8.80 23.29
C LEU A 170 -10.85 -7.62 22.48
N ALA A 171 -10.49 -7.84 21.21
CA ALA A 171 -10.04 -6.76 20.34
C ALA A 171 -11.10 -5.65 20.19
N LEU A 172 -12.37 -6.01 19.99
CA LEU A 172 -13.46 -5.03 19.90
C LEU A 172 -13.73 -4.33 21.24
N GLU A 173 -13.72 -5.07 22.35
CA GLU A 173 -13.91 -4.51 23.69
C GLU A 173 -12.85 -3.44 24.01
N PHE A 174 -11.58 -3.72 23.75
CA PHE A 174 -10.51 -2.76 24.00
C PHE A 174 -10.52 -1.58 23.00
N LEU A 175 -11.02 -1.76 21.77
CA LEU A 175 -11.27 -0.65 20.87
C LEU A 175 -12.40 0.26 21.39
N GLU A 176 -13.46 -0.29 21.98
CA GLU A 176 -14.50 0.52 22.60
C GLU A 176 -13.97 1.31 23.81
N LEU A 177 -13.16 0.67 24.66
CA LEU A 177 -12.51 1.34 25.79
C LEU A 177 -11.58 2.48 25.34
N ALA A 178 -10.78 2.25 24.28
CA ALA A 178 -9.91 3.29 23.71
C ALA A 178 -10.73 4.49 23.18
N ALA A 179 -11.82 4.22 22.45
CA ALA A 179 -12.67 5.27 21.90
C ALA A 179 -13.45 6.03 22.99
N GLY A 180 -13.91 5.35 24.04
CA GLY A 180 -14.53 5.98 25.21
C GLY A 180 -13.56 6.93 25.91
N ALA A 181 -12.33 6.48 26.17
CA ALA A 181 -11.31 7.31 26.78
C ALA A 181 -10.94 8.54 25.93
N VAL A 182 -10.90 8.40 24.60
CA VAL A 182 -10.72 9.52 23.67
C VAL A 182 -11.90 10.50 23.72
N SER A 183 -13.13 9.99 23.77
CA SER A 183 -14.33 10.82 23.90
C SER A 183 -14.31 11.65 25.18
N ASP A 184 -13.86 11.07 26.29
CA ASP A 184 -13.72 11.76 27.58
C ASP A 184 -12.61 12.83 27.58
N LEU A 185 -11.57 12.64 26.77
CA LEU A 185 -10.45 13.59 26.62
C LEU A 185 -10.77 14.76 25.69
N GLY A 186 -11.65 14.55 24.71
CA GLY A 186 -12.03 15.57 23.72
C GLY A 186 -11.00 15.82 22.62
N TYR A 187 -9.95 15.01 22.53
CA TYR A 187 -8.95 15.03 21.46
C TYR A 187 -8.40 13.62 21.21
N ASP A 188 -8.07 13.31 19.96
CA ASP A 188 -7.73 11.95 19.52
C ASP A 188 -6.40 11.84 18.74
N HIS A 189 -5.71 12.96 18.52
CA HIS A 189 -4.54 13.00 17.64
C HIS A 189 -3.41 12.05 18.07
N PHE A 190 -3.16 11.90 19.38
CA PHE A 190 -2.18 10.96 19.89
C PHE A 190 -2.49 9.50 19.53
N LEU A 191 -3.78 9.17 19.37
CA LEU A 191 -4.23 7.86 18.94
C LEU A 191 -4.19 7.72 17.42
N LEU A 192 -4.37 8.81 16.66
CA LEU A 192 -4.22 8.81 15.19
C LEU A 192 -2.83 8.33 14.78
N VAL A 193 -1.78 8.72 15.50
CA VAL A 193 -0.40 8.25 15.25
C VAL A 193 -0.32 6.71 15.32
N GLU A 194 -0.94 6.10 16.34
CA GLU A 194 -0.97 4.65 16.50
C GLU A 194 -1.95 3.97 15.52
N ALA A 195 -3.03 4.65 15.17
CA ALA A 195 -4.04 4.19 14.22
C ALA A 195 -3.48 4.12 12.79
N THR A 196 -2.71 5.12 12.35
CA THR A 196 -1.98 5.13 11.07
C THR A 196 -0.98 3.98 11.01
N ARG A 197 -0.39 3.59 12.15
CA ARG A 197 0.51 2.43 12.22
C ARG A 197 -0.21 1.08 12.20
N ASN A 198 -1.51 1.05 12.50
CA ASN A 198 -2.33 -0.17 12.59
C ASN A 198 -3.66 -0.04 11.79
N PRO A 199 -3.61 0.22 10.46
CA PRO A 199 -4.81 0.54 9.69
C PRO A 199 -5.81 -0.63 9.61
N LEU A 200 -5.34 -1.88 9.64
CA LEU A 200 -6.21 -3.07 9.66
C LEU A 200 -7.06 -3.15 10.94
N LEU A 201 -6.51 -2.73 12.09
CA LEU A 201 -7.25 -2.69 13.35
C LEU A 201 -8.34 -1.62 13.30
N VAL A 202 -8.04 -0.46 12.71
CA VAL A 202 -9.00 0.63 12.50
C VAL A 202 -10.12 0.20 11.54
N GLN A 203 -9.76 -0.45 10.42
CA GLN A 203 -10.73 -1.02 9.47
C GLN A 203 -11.61 -2.07 10.15
N TYR A 204 -11.02 -2.92 11.00
CA TYR A 204 -11.75 -3.91 11.76
C TYR A 204 -12.77 -3.24 12.72
N GLY A 205 -12.37 -2.20 13.45
CA GLY A 205 -13.30 -1.41 14.26
C GLY A 205 -14.41 -0.76 13.44
N ALA A 206 -14.08 -0.18 12.28
CA ALA A 206 -15.04 0.46 11.38
C ALA A 206 -16.06 -0.53 10.80
N ALA A 207 -15.61 -1.71 10.34
CA ALA A 207 -16.45 -2.75 9.76
C ALA A 207 -17.45 -3.32 10.78
N ASN A 208 -17.06 -3.40 12.06
CA ASN A 208 -17.93 -3.87 13.14
C ASN A 208 -18.81 -2.76 13.74
N LYS A 209 -18.76 -1.53 13.21
CA LYS A 209 -19.62 -0.38 13.60
C LYS A 209 -19.60 -0.06 15.10
N ILE A 210 -18.48 -0.32 15.78
CA ILE A 210 -18.31 -0.01 17.21
C ILE A 210 -18.05 1.48 17.45
N ALA A 211 -18.16 1.90 18.71
CA ALA A 211 -17.81 3.25 19.17
C ALA A 211 -18.49 4.40 18.37
N GLY A 212 -19.76 4.24 18.00
CA GLY A 212 -20.53 5.29 17.32
C GLY A 212 -19.91 5.77 16.00
N GLY A 213 -19.22 4.89 15.27
CA GLY A 213 -18.57 5.23 14.01
C GLY A 213 -17.26 6.03 14.16
N TYR A 214 -16.69 6.14 15.37
CA TYR A 214 -15.40 6.77 15.61
C TYR A 214 -14.31 6.23 14.68
N TYR A 215 -14.16 4.91 14.61
CA TYR A 215 -13.14 4.28 13.76
C TYR A 215 -13.37 4.48 12.26
N ALA A 216 -14.62 4.69 11.81
CA ALA A 216 -14.90 5.08 10.44
C ALA A 216 -14.44 6.53 10.15
N ARG A 217 -14.57 7.45 11.12
CA ARG A 217 -14.01 8.81 11.02
C ARG A 217 -12.48 8.79 11.02
N VAL A 218 -11.87 8.02 11.92
CA VAL A 218 -10.41 7.83 11.97
C VAL A 218 -9.91 7.28 10.63
N LEU A 219 -10.60 6.30 10.05
CA LEU A 219 -10.25 5.77 8.72
C LEU A 219 -10.35 6.82 7.61
N LYS A 220 -11.35 7.71 7.67
CA LYS A 220 -11.45 8.85 6.75
C LYS A 220 -10.34 9.86 6.97
N MET A 221 -9.95 10.16 8.21
CA MET A 221 -8.85 11.07 8.51
C MET A 221 -7.52 10.52 8.00
N ILE A 222 -7.26 9.23 8.22
CA ILE A 222 -6.08 8.54 7.66
C ILE A 222 -6.06 8.62 6.11
N LYS A 223 -7.23 8.62 5.45
CA LYS A 223 -7.37 8.76 3.99
C LYS A 223 -7.42 10.22 3.50
N GLY A 224 -7.85 11.16 4.34
CA GLY A 224 -8.10 12.57 4.02
C GLY A 224 -6.90 13.47 4.30
N SER A 225 -6.00 13.07 5.20
CA SER A 225 -4.62 13.57 5.25
C SER A 225 -3.83 13.23 3.96
N SER A 226 -4.45 12.49 3.04
CA SER A 226 -3.98 12.17 1.69
C SER A 226 -4.68 12.98 0.59
N GLY A 227 -5.46 14.03 0.88
CA GLY A 227 -6.10 14.82 -0.19
C GLY A 227 -6.91 16.04 0.21
N THR A 228 -6.34 17.22 -0.10
CA THR A 228 -6.90 18.51 -0.58
C THR A 228 -5.65 19.30 -0.98
N THR A 229 -5.37 19.71 -2.23
CA THR A 229 -6.10 20.61 -3.16
C THR A 229 -5.45 20.46 -4.55
N GLU A 230 -6.24 20.27 -5.61
CA GLU A 230 -6.49 21.23 -6.72
C GLU A 230 -5.44 21.22 -7.86
N GLU A 231 -5.97 21.26 -9.07
CA GLU A 231 -5.26 21.34 -10.35
C GLU A 231 -4.36 22.58 -10.41
N GLU A 232 -3.05 22.40 -10.59
CA GLU A 232 -2.17 23.34 -11.31
C GLU A 232 -0.83 22.65 -11.72
N GLU A 233 -0.27 23.13 -12.83
CA GLU A 233 0.84 22.58 -13.62
C GLU A 233 2.24 22.54 -12.94
N PRO A 234 3.26 21.89 -13.53
CA PRO A 234 4.34 21.23 -12.80
C PRO A 234 5.38 22.20 -12.24
N GLY A 235 5.37 22.35 -10.92
CA GLY A 235 6.39 23.04 -10.14
C GLY A 235 6.75 22.23 -8.89
N THR A 236 7.80 21.42 -9.01
CA THR A 236 8.63 20.79 -7.96
C THR A 236 8.19 20.96 -6.49
N ASP A 237 7.57 19.92 -5.94
CA ASP A 237 7.36 19.68 -4.50
C ASP A 237 8.46 18.73 -3.97
N PRO A 238 9.03 18.89 -2.77
CA PRO A 238 10.18 18.10 -2.32
C PRO A 238 9.76 16.70 -1.84
N ALA A 239 10.08 15.69 -2.67
CA ALA A 239 10.44 14.31 -2.31
C ALA A 239 9.55 13.54 -1.29
N GLY A 240 8.29 13.28 -1.64
CA GLY A 240 7.48 12.23 -1.00
C GLY A 240 7.34 11.00 -1.91
N ASN A 241 8.35 10.13 -1.96
CA ASN A 241 8.53 8.90 -2.77
C ASN A 241 7.25 8.26 -3.37
N VAL A 242 6.64 8.91 -4.38
CA VAL A 242 5.59 8.30 -5.20
C VAL A 242 6.27 7.41 -6.20
N VAL A 243 5.82 6.17 -6.30
CA VAL A 243 6.30 5.22 -7.29
C VAL A 243 5.24 4.99 -8.34
N HIS A 244 5.56 5.30 -9.58
CA HIS A 244 4.73 4.95 -10.73
C HIS A 244 5.38 3.76 -11.43
N ALA A 245 4.67 2.65 -11.53
CA ALA A 245 5.16 1.46 -12.22
C ALA A 245 4.35 1.19 -13.49
N TYR A 246 5.05 0.74 -14.52
CA TYR A 246 4.49 0.42 -15.82
C TYR A 246 4.91 -0.99 -16.21
N GLY A 247 3.93 -1.89 -16.32
CA GLY A 247 4.12 -3.29 -16.65
C GLY A 247 3.70 -3.64 -18.07
N PHE A 248 2.85 -2.83 -18.72
CA PHE A 248 2.54 -3.06 -20.13
C PHE A 248 3.68 -2.55 -21.03
N GLY A 249 4.22 -3.47 -21.84
CA GLY A 249 5.46 -3.25 -22.56
C GLY A 249 6.68 -3.48 -21.67
N GLN A 250 7.75 -2.73 -21.95
CA GLN A 250 8.99 -2.86 -21.20
C GLN A 250 8.82 -2.39 -19.75
N PRO A 251 9.11 -3.24 -18.73
CA PRO A 251 8.89 -2.89 -17.34
C PRO A 251 9.73 -1.67 -16.96
N ARG A 252 9.09 -0.64 -16.42
CA ARG A 252 9.77 0.56 -15.92
C ARG A 252 9.09 1.11 -14.68
N ALA A 253 9.85 1.81 -13.85
CA ALA A 253 9.31 2.45 -12.66
C ALA A 253 9.95 3.82 -12.47
N GLU A 254 9.18 4.76 -11.94
CA GLU A 254 9.61 6.12 -11.65
C GLU A 254 9.45 6.38 -10.15
N VAL A 255 10.40 7.09 -9.54
CA VAL A 255 10.32 7.55 -8.14
C VAL A 255 10.40 9.07 -8.12
N GLY A 256 9.36 9.72 -7.62
CA GLY A 256 9.30 11.19 -7.59
C GLY A 256 9.52 11.80 -8.99
N GLY A 257 8.93 11.17 -10.02
CA GLY A 257 9.01 11.60 -11.42
C GLY A 257 10.32 11.25 -12.15
N HIS A 258 11.24 10.53 -11.51
CA HIS A 258 12.50 10.11 -12.14
C HIS A 258 12.46 8.61 -12.44
N GLU A 259 12.62 8.23 -13.70
CA GLU A 259 12.69 6.83 -14.10
C GLU A 259 13.94 6.15 -13.53
N ILE A 260 13.76 4.99 -12.91
CA ILE A 260 14.84 4.15 -12.41
C ILE A 260 15.42 3.35 -13.57
N THR A 261 16.66 3.67 -13.91
CA THR A 261 17.41 2.98 -14.97
C THR A 261 17.84 1.57 -14.55
N ASP A 262 18.12 0.68 -15.51
CA ASP A 262 18.62 -0.67 -15.20
C ASP A 262 19.97 -0.66 -14.44
N LEU A 263 20.76 0.41 -14.60
CA LEU A 263 21.98 0.66 -13.82
C LEU A 263 21.69 0.94 -12.35
N GLU A 264 20.57 1.60 -12.04
CA GLU A 264 20.14 1.87 -10.66
C GLU A 264 19.50 0.65 -10.00
N TRP A 265 18.76 -0.14 -10.78
CA TRP A 265 18.27 -1.46 -10.35
C TRP A 265 19.42 -2.40 -9.98
N ARG A 266 20.54 -2.36 -10.72
CA ARG A 266 21.75 -3.20 -10.52
C ARG A 266 21.50 -4.71 -10.59
N SER A 267 20.27 -5.13 -10.86
CA SER A 267 19.86 -6.51 -11.05
C SER A 267 18.47 -6.58 -11.65
N GLU A 268 18.37 -7.28 -12.77
CA GLU A 268 17.10 -7.60 -13.43
C GLU A 268 16.16 -8.37 -12.51
N LYS A 269 16.67 -9.35 -11.75
CA LYS A 269 15.87 -10.07 -10.74
C LYS A 269 15.43 -9.18 -9.57
N GLY A 270 16.16 -8.12 -9.26
CA GLY A 270 15.72 -7.10 -8.29
C GLY A 270 14.51 -6.29 -8.81
N LYS A 271 14.56 -5.90 -10.10
CA LYS A 271 13.45 -5.24 -10.80
C LYS A 271 12.24 -6.16 -10.93
N GLU A 272 12.44 -7.40 -11.38
CA GLU A 272 11.39 -8.41 -11.48
C GLU A 272 10.72 -8.67 -10.11
N MET A 273 11.51 -8.74 -9.03
CA MET A 273 10.97 -8.90 -7.68
C MET A 273 10.04 -7.76 -7.28
N PHE A 274 10.31 -6.53 -7.71
CA PHE A 274 9.43 -5.40 -7.44
C PHE A 274 8.07 -5.56 -8.13
N PHE A 275 8.08 -5.91 -9.42
CA PHE A 275 6.85 -6.18 -10.16
C PHE A 275 6.09 -7.38 -9.60
N PHE A 276 6.81 -8.42 -9.15
CA PHE A 276 6.18 -9.54 -8.46
C PHE A 276 5.40 -9.10 -7.21
N PHE A 277 5.94 -8.15 -6.42
CA PHE A 277 5.22 -7.57 -5.28
C PHE A 277 4.05 -6.67 -5.69
N LEU A 278 4.15 -5.93 -6.79
CA LEU A 278 3.04 -5.14 -7.32
C LEU A 278 1.86 -6.04 -7.71
N CYS A 279 2.13 -7.15 -8.39
CA CYS A 279 1.12 -8.15 -8.76
C CYS A 279 0.62 -8.98 -7.57
N ASN A 280 1.31 -8.92 -6.42
CA ASN A 280 0.95 -9.65 -5.20
C ASN A 280 0.88 -8.70 -3.99
N ARG A 281 -0.18 -7.88 -3.92
CA ARG A 281 -0.42 -6.92 -2.82
C ARG A 281 -0.72 -7.57 -1.46
N ARG A 282 -0.60 -8.90 -1.34
CA ARG A 282 -0.77 -9.65 -0.09
C ARG A 282 0.59 -9.92 0.58
N PRO A 283 0.64 -10.15 1.90
CA PRO A 283 1.84 -10.64 2.56
C PRO A 283 2.30 -12.02 2.05
N LEU A 284 3.51 -12.07 1.50
CA LEU A 284 4.16 -13.25 0.93
C LEU A 284 5.24 -13.78 1.87
N ARG A 285 5.37 -15.11 1.99
CA ARG A 285 6.53 -15.70 2.66
C ARG A 285 7.76 -15.70 1.75
N LYS A 286 8.95 -15.83 2.34
CA LYS A 286 10.22 -15.90 1.60
C LYS A 286 10.29 -17.09 0.63
N ASP A 287 9.81 -18.25 1.03
CA ASP A 287 9.74 -19.45 0.19
C ASP A 287 8.85 -19.24 -1.04
N GLU A 288 7.73 -18.53 -0.90
CA GLU A 288 6.85 -18.18 -2.03
C GLU A 288 7.59 -17.27 -3.05
N ILE A 289 8.30 -16.26 -2.56
CA ILE A 289 9.03 -15.31 -3.42
C ILE A 289 10.21 -15.99 -4.10
N VAL A 290 10.95 -16.83 -3.36
CA VAL A 290 12.07 -17.58 -3.88
C VAL A 290 11.63 -18.57 -4.97
N ALA A 291 10.57 -19.33 -4.73
CA ALA A 291 10.04 -20.28 -5.70
C ALA A 291 9.60 -19.60 -6.99
N ALA A 292 9.02 -18.39 -6.91
CA ALA A 292 8.61 -17.64 -8.09
C ALA A 292 9.78 -17.06 -8.89
N LEU A 293 10.83 -16.56 -8.23
CA LEU A 293 11.91 -15.80 -8.89
C LEU A 293 13.13 -16.65 -9.25
N TRP A 294 13.40 -17.71 -8.48
CA TRP A 294 14.55 -18.60 -8.62
C TRP A 294 14.16 -20.07 -8.42
N PRO A 295 13.25 -20.64 -9.23
CA PRO A 295 12.76 -22.01 -9.05
C PRO A 295 13.87 -23.06 -9.13
N ASP A 296 14.90 -22.83 -9.96
CA ASP A 296 15.99 -23.78 -10.21
C ASP A 296 17.19 -23.63 -9.27
N HIS A 297 17.14 -22.66 -8.33
CA HIS A 297 18.26 -22.44 -7.43
C HIS A 297 18.27 -23.44 -6.26
N PRO A 298 19.44 -24.00 -5.89
CA PRO A 298 19.59 -24.77 -4.66
C PRO A 298 19.26 -23.92 -3.44
N GLU A 299 18.63 -24.52 -2.42
CA GLU A 299 18.16 -23.83 -1.21
C GLU A 299 19.25 -22.99 -0.51
N GLU A 300 20.50 -23.47 -0.54
CA GLU A 300 21.68 -22.80 0.01
C GLU A 300 21.97 -21.44 -0.66
N LYS A 301 21.62 -21.30 -1.96
CA LYS A 301 21.85 -20.07 -2.76
C LYS A 301 20.64 -19.15 -2.80
N THR A 302 19.44 -19.64 -2.52
CA THR A 302 18.21 -18.83 -2.61
C THR A 302 18.12 -17.77 -1.52
N THR A 303 18.64 -18.06 -0.32
CA THR A 303 18.64 -17.11 0.80
C THR A 303 19.47 -15.86 0.51
N SER A 304 20.69 -16.03 -0.01
CA SER A 304 21.57 -14.92 -0.35
C SER A 304 21.07 -14.15 -1.59
N ALA A 305 20.54 -14.85 -2.61
CA ALA A 305 19.91 -14.25 -3.76
C ALA A 305 18.70 -13.37 -3.37
N PHE A 306 17.83 -13.86 -2.48
CA PHE A 306 16.69 -13.10 -1.97
C PHE A 306 17.14 -11.81 -1.25
N HIS A 307 18.06 -11.91 -0.29
CA HIS A 307 18.47 -10.73 0.51
C HIS A 307 19.25 -9.72 -0.32
N SER A 308 20.11 -10.17 -1.24
CA SER A 308 20.86 -9.25 -2.12
C SER A 308 19.94 -8.51 -3.11
N ASN A 309 18.95 -9.18 -3.69
CA ASN A 309 17.98 -8.52 -4.57
C ASN A 309 16.98 -7.65 -3.82
N MET A 310 16.61 -7.99 -2.59
CA MET A 310 15.84 -7.11 -1.68
C MET A 310 16.58 -5.83 -1.36
N TYR A 311 17.87 -5.93 -1.08
CA TYR A 311 18.71 -4.75 -0.85
C TYR A 311 18.80 -3.87 -2.10
N ARG A 312 19.02 -4.45 -3.28
CA ARG A 312 19.09 -3.70 -4.55
C ARG A 312 17.76 -3.02 -4.89
N LEU A 313 16.65 -3.73 -4.78
CA LEU A 313 15.30 -3.19 -4.97
C LEU A 313 15.06 -1.99 -4.05
N ARG A 314 15.35 -2.12 -2.76
CA ARG A 314 15.18 -1.04 -1.78
C ARG A 314 16.09 0.16 -2.04
N LYS A 315 17.28 -0.09 -2.57
CA LYS A 315 18.22 0.97 -2.95
C LYS A 315 17.80 1.70 -4.22
N ALA A 316 17.20 0.99 -5.18
CA ALA A 316 16.73 1.55 -6.44
C ALA A 316 15.46 2.39 -6.23
N LEU A 317 14.54 1.93 -5.36
CA LEU A 317 13.32 2.63 -4.99
C LEU A 317 13.56 3.52 -3.76
N TYR A 318 13.24 2.99 -2.58
CA TYR A 318 13.54 3.57 -1.29
C TYR A 318 13.48 2.47 -0.22
N GLN A 319 14.15 2.69 0.92
CA GLN A 319 14.45 1.62 1.88
C GLN A 319 13.20 0.87 2.39
N ASP A 320 12.11 1.59 2.62
CA ASP A 320 10.90 1.05 3.23
C ASP A 320 9.85 0.58 2.21
N CYS A 321 10.14 0.56 0.91
CA CYS A 321 9.16 0.17 -0.11
C CYS A 321 8.59 -1.25 0.04
N ILE A 322 9.32 -2.14 0.73
CA ILE A 322 8.85 -3.48 1.11
C ILE A 322 8.83 -3.59 2.63
N ALA A 323 7.63 -3.66 3.20
CA ALA A 323 7.42 -3.92 4.62
C ALA A 323 7.64 -5.40 4.93
N LYS A 324 8.17 -5.68 6.12
CA LYS A 324 8.34 -7.04 6.65
C LYS A 324 7.66 -7.16 8.00
N ASP A 325 6.77 -8.14 8.15
CA ASP A 325 6.11 -8.48 9.41
C ASP A 325 6.05 -10.00 9.57
N SER A 326 6.49 -10.51 10.73
CA SER A 326 6.37 -11.94 11.08
C SER A 326 6.89 -12.91 10.00
N GLY A 327 8.02 -12.55 9.36
CA GLY A 327 8.64 -13.34 8.29
C GLY A 327 7.96 -13.25 6.92
N ARG A 328 6.92 -12.43 6.78
CA ARG A 328 6.25 -12.12 5.51
C ARG A 328 6.68 -10.76 4.99
N TYR A 329 6.67 -10.62 3.67
CA TYR A 329 7.05 -9.43 2.93
C TYR A 329 5.85 -8.95 2.13
N VAL A 330 5.63 -7.65 2.10
CA VAL A 330 4.56 -7.03 1.32
C VAL A 330 5.05 -5.68 0.82
N LEU A 331 4.55 -5.25 -0.33
CA LEU A 331 4.71 -3.86 -0.74
C LEU A 331 4.15 -2.96 0.37
N ASP A 332 4.93 -1.98 0.83
CA ASP A 332 4.56 -1.20 2.01
C ASP A 332 3.20 -0.50 1.80
N PRO A 333 2.17 -0.83 2.59
CA PRO A 333 0.86 -0.21 2.45
C PRO A 333 0.83 1.30 2.69
N ARG A 334 1.90 1.86 3.27
CA ARG A 334 2.08 3.32 3.46
C ARG A 334 2.67 4.00 2.24
N GLY A 335 3.34 3.25 1.37
CA GLY A 335 3.90 3.77 0.12
C GLY A 335 2.80 4.08 -0.90
N ARG A 336 3.05 5.07 -1.75
CA ARG A 336 2.15 5.39 -2.87
C ARG A 336 2.70 4.73 -4.13
N PHE A 337 2.08 3.63 -4.53
CA PHE A 337 2.44 2.86 -5.71
C PHE A 337 1.27 2.85 -6.68
N THR A 338 1.42 3.49 -7.84
CA THR A 338 0.51 3.28 -8.97
C THR A 338 1.09 2.22 -9.89
N PHE A 339 0.22 1.50 -10.57
CA PHE A 339 0.60 0.42 -11.47
C PHE A 339 -0.43 0.34 -12.60
N ASP A 340 0.01 0.56 -13.83
CA ASP A 340 -0.85 0.56 -15.03
C ASP A 340 -1.68 -0.72 -15.18
N VAL A 341 -1.15 -1.88 -14.80
CA VAL A 341 -1.88 -3.16 -14.80
C VAL A 341 -3.01 -3.18 -13.77
N ASP A 342 -2.78 -2.66 -12.56
CA ASP A 342 -3.84 -2.54 -11.55
C ASP A 342 -4.94 -1.58 -12.03
N GLU A 343 -4.54 -0.46 -12.65
CA GLU A 343 -5.48 0.53 -13.20
C GLU A 343 -6.30 -0.03 -14.37
N PHE A 344 -5.68 -0.82 -15.25
CA PHE A 344 -6.34 -1.54 -16.32
C PHE A 344 -7.38 -2.52 -15.78
N GLN A 345 -7.00 -3.39 -14.84
CA GLN A 345 -7.90 -4.38 -14.25
C GLN A 345 -9.05 -3.73 -13.48
N GLN A 346 -8.77 -2.64 -12.77
CA GLN A 346 -9.79 -1.89 -12.04
C GLN A 346 -10.78 -1.22 -12.99
N ALA A 347 -10.30 -0.63 -14.10
CA ALA A 347 -11.18 -0.04 -15.11
C ALA A 347 -12.10 -1.08 -15.77
N LEU A 348 -11.60 -2.28 -16.07
CA LEU A 348 -12.43 -3.39 -16.58
C LEU A 348 -13.49 -3.81 -15.56
N LYS A 349 -13.10 -3.99 -14.30
CA LYS A 349 -14.01 -4.37 -13.23
C LYS A 349 -15.11 -3.33 -12.99
N ASP A 350 -14.76 -2.05 -13.06
CA ASP A 350 -15.73 -0.96 -12.90
C ASP A 350 -16.66 -0.86 -14.13
N ALA A 351 -16.15 -1.13 -15.34
CA ALA A 351 -16.98 -1.21 -16.54
C ALA A 351 -17.98 -2.38 -16.48
N ASP A 352 -17.56 -3.54 -15.99
CA ASP A 352 -18.41 -4.73 -15.81
C ASP A 352 -19.53 -4.53 -14.78
N ALA A 353 -19.33 -3.62 -13.82
CA ALA A 353 -20.35 -3.26 -12.83
C ALA A 353 -21.45 -2.34 -13.38
N LEU A 354 -21.28 -1.79 -14.58
CA LEU A 354 -22.21 -0.88 -15.23
C LEU A 354 -23.09 -1.61 -16.27
N PRO A 355 -24.23 -1.00 -16.68
CA PRO A 355 -25.04 -1.56 -17.77
C PRO A 355 -24.23 -1.72 -19.05
N LYS A 356 -24.30 -2.90 -19.67
CA LYS A 356 -23.61 -3.22 -20.93
C LYS A 356 -23.97 -2.20 -22.01
N GLY A 357 -22.95 -1.66 -22.69
CA GLY A 357 -23.12 -0.68 -23.77
C GLY A 357 -23.41 0.76 -23.30
N SER A 358 -23.49 1.01 -22.00
CA SER A 358 -23.60 2.39 -21.47
C SER A 358 -22.36 3.22 -21.84
N SER A 359 -22.54 4.53 -22.02
CA SER A 359 -21.43 5.43 -22.35
C SER A 359 -20.35 5.46 -21.26
N GLU A 360 -20.74 5.31 -20.00
CA GLU A 360 -19.81 5.24 -18.86
C GLU A 360 -18.95 3.96 -18.91
N ALA A 361 -19.57 2.80 -19.17
CA ALA A 361 -18.84 1.54 -19.34
C ALA A 361 -17.86 1.60 -20.52
N ILE A 362 -18.29 2.17 -21.65
CA ILE A 362 -17.45 2.38 -22.83
C ILE A 362 -16.27 3.30 -22.50
N GLY A 363 -16.49 4.40 -21.77
CA GLY A 363 -15.40 5.30 -21.38
C GLY A 363 -14.36 4.64 -20.48
N LEU A 364 -14.77 3.77 -19.56
CA LEU A 364 -13.86 2.97 -18.74
C LEU A 364 -13.08 1.94 -19.57
N MET A 365 -13.74 1.29 -20.54
CA MET A 365 -13.11 0.37 -21.48
C MET A 365 -12.09 1.09 -22.39
N GLU A 366 -12.40 2.30 -22.87
CA GLU A 366 -11.46 3.15 -23.62
C GLU A 366 -10.24 3.52 -22.77
N LYS A 367 -10.45 3.87 -21.50
CA LYS A 367 -9.35 4.13 -20.56
C LYS A 367 -8.47 2.89 -20.37
N ALA A 368 -9.06 1.71 -20.18
CA ALA A 368 -8.32 0.45 -20.08
C ALA A 368 -7.52 0.18 -21.36
N LEU A 369 -8.13 0.35 -22.53
CA LEU A 369 -7.47 0.17 -23.83
C LEU A 369 -6.27 1.12 -24.00
N ALA A 370 -6.37 2.37 -23.53
CA ALA A 370 -5.28 3.34 -23.61
C ALA A 370 -4.09 3.03 -22.68
N LEU A 371 -4.34 2.38 -21.54
CA LEU A 371 -3.29 1.97 -20.60
C LEU A 371 -2.40 0.86 -21.16
N ARG A 372 -2.96 -0.03 -22.00
CA ARG A 372 -2.22 -1.16 -22.56
C ARG A 372 -1.41 -0.75 -23.79
N THR A 373 -0.13 -0.44 -23.58
CA THR A 373 0.85 -0.09 -24.62
C THR A 373 1.56 -1.28 -25.27
N GLY A 374 1.48 -2.48 -24.67
CA GLY A 374 2.14 -3.69 -25.14
C GLY A 374 1.80 -4.91 -24.29
N GLN A 375 2.46 -6.04 -24.57
CA GLN A 375 2.38 -7.25 -23.73
C GLN A 375 3.00 -6.98 -22.36
N PHE A 376 2.46 -7.61 -21.31
CA PHE A 376 3.02 -7.48 -19.96
C PHE A 376 4.46 -8.00 -19.88
N ALA A 377 5.38 -7.12 -19.49
CA ALA A 377 6.75 -7.41 -19.07
C ALA A 377 7.51 -8.47 -19.89
N PRO A 378 7.69 -8.30 -21.23
CA PRO A 378 8.16 -9.35 -22.14
C PRO A 378 9.49 -9.99 -21.73
N ASP A 379 10.35 -9.27 -21.01
CA ASP A 379 11.67 -9.73 -20.59
C ASP A 379 11.67 -10.51 -19.26
N PHE A 380 10.53 -10.59 -18.56
CA PHE A 380 10.41 -11.45 -17.37
C PHE A 380 10.05 -12.87 -17.78
N TYR A 381 11.02 -13.79 -17.72
CA TYR A 381 10.86 -15.19 -18.15
C TYR A 381 10.40 -16.16 -17.05
N SER A 382 10.14 -15.68 -15.83
CA SER A 382 9.64 -16.56 -14.77
C SER A 382 8.19 -16.99 -15.02
N GLU A 383 7.85 -18.21 -14.58
CA GLU A 383 6.52 -18.83 -14.78
C GLU A 383 5.36 -17.96 -14.25
N TRP A 384 5.57 -17.23 -13.14
CA TRP A 384 4.55 -16.32 -12.61
C TRP A 384 4.20 -15.19 -13.59
N ALA A 385 5.20 -14.68 -14.32
CA ALA A 385 5.04 -13.60 -15.28
C ALA A 385 4.38 -14.12 -16.56
N GLU A 386 4.73 -15.32 -17.01
CA GLU A 386 4.05 -15.99 -18.13
C GLU A 386 2.58 -16.25 -17.83
N THR A 387 2.28 -16.74 -16.62
CA THR A 387 0.89 -16.98 -16.19
C THR A 387 0.09 -15.69 -16.18
N LEU A 388 0.66 -14.61 -15.64
CA LEU A 388 -0.01 -13.31 -15.59
C LEU A 388 -0.15 -12.69 -16.99
N ARG A 389 0.86 -12.82 -17.86
CA ARG A 389 0.78 -12.44 -19.27
C ARG A 389 -0.43 -13.08 -19.93
N TRP A 390 -0.55 -14.40 -19.84
CA TRP A 390 -1.65 -15.14 -20.45
C TRP A 390 -3.02 -14.66 -19.95
N GLN A 391 -3.17 -14.44 -18.64
CA GLN A 391 -4.40 -13.89 -18.05
C GLN A 391 -4.73 -12.47 -18.55
N LEU A 392 -3.73 -11.60 -18.67
CA LEU A 392 -3.92 -10.24 -19.17
C LEU A 392 -4.22 -10.20 -20.67
N GLU A 393 -3.68 -11.15 -21.44
CA GLU A 393 -4.04 -11.34 -22.85
C GLU A 393 -5.50 -11.74 -23.01
N GLU A 394 -5.99 -12.69 -22.23
CA GLU A 394 -7.41 -13.09 -22.24
C GLU A 394 -8.34 -11.91 -21.90
N GLN A 395 -8.00 -11.15 -20.85
CA GLN A 395 -8.76 -9.95 -20.45
C GLN A 395 -8.80 -8.89 -21.55
N TYR A 396 -7.70 -8.71 -22.28
CA TYR A 396 -7.65 -7.76 -23.37
C TYR A 396 -8.43 -8.20 -24.61
N THR A 397 -8.35 -9.47 -25.00
CA THR A 397 -9.17 -10.01 -26.10
C THR A 397 -10.65 -9.86 -25.78
N SER A 398 -11.04 -10.10 -24.52
CA SER A 398 -12.41 -9.86 -24.03
C SER A 398 -12.80 -8.37 -24.09
N LEU A 399 -11.90 -7.47 -23.68
CA LEU A 399 -12.07 -6.02 -23.80
C LEU A 399 -12.30 -5.60 -25.25
N LEU A 400 -11.42 -5.99 -26.17
CA LEU A 400 -11.53 -5.67 -27.59
C LEU A 400 -12.85 -6.16 -28.18
N THR A 401 -13.23 -7.40 -27.87
CA THR A 401 -14.46 -8.02 -28.36
C THR A 401 -15.71 -7.27 -27.87
N THR A 402 -15.74 -6.93 -26.58
CA THR A 402 -16.88 -6.25 -25.95
C THR A 402 -16.99 -4.81 -26.44
N LEU A 403 -15.87 -4.09 -26.54
CA LEU A 403 -15.83 -2.72 -27.00
C LEU A 403 -16.16 -2.63 -28.50
N ALA A 404 -15.69 -3.57 -29.32
CA ALA A 404 -16.07 -3.66 -30.72
C ALA A 404 -17.57 -3.88 -30.88
N ALA A 405 -18.18 -4.76 -30.07
CA ALA A 405 -19.63 -4.96 -30.09
C ALA A 405 -20.39 -3.69 -29.71
N ALA A 406 -19.93 -2.98 -28.67
CA ALA A 406 -20.55 -1.73 -28.23
C ALA A 406 -20.49 -0.62 -29.31
N TYR A 407 -19.35 -0.45 -29.99
CA TYR A 407 -19.25 0.50 -31.11
C TYR A 407 -20.13 0.13 -32.29
N SER A 408 -20.18 -1.16 -32.64
CA SER A 408 -21.03 -1.64 -33.74
C SER A 408 -22.51 -1.32 -33.46
N GLN A 409 -22.98 -1.56 -32.23
CA GLN A 409 -24.35 -1.24 -31.81
C GLN A 409 -24.66 0.25 -31.82
N LYS A 410 -23.67 1.11 -31.59
CA LYS A 410 -23.81 2.58 -31.67
C LYS A 410 -23.65 3.13 -33.09
N GLY A 411 -23.41 2.29 -34.10
CA GLY A 411 -23.15 2.71 -35.48
C GLY A 411 -21.74 3.26 -35.71
N GLU A 412 -20.84 3.14 -34.73
CA GLU A 412 -19.43 3.52 -34.83
C GLU A 412 -18.61 2.42 -35.54
N TYR A 413 -19.04 2.02 -36.74
CA TYR A 413 -18.55 0.84 -37.46
C TYR A 413 -17.04 0.85 -37.71
N LYS A 414 -16.46 2.02 -37.98
CA LYS A 414 -15.01 2.14 -38.20
C LYS A 414 -14.21 1.76 -36.95
N ARG A 415 -14.58 2.31 -35.79
CA ARG A 415 -13.89 2.01 -34.52
C ARG A 415 -14.07 0.54 -34.15
N SER A 416 -15.25 -0.03 -34.40
CA SER A 416 -15.47 -1.46 -34.22
C SER A 416 -14.59 -2.31 -35.15
N ALA A 417 -14.48 -1.94 -36.43
CA ALA A 417 -13.64 -2.62 -37.40
C ALA A 417 -12.15 -2.59 -37.03
N ASP A 418 -11.64 -1.44 -36.58
CA ASP A 418 -10.25 -1.29 -36.13
C ASP A 418 -9.93 -2.25 -34.96
N LEU A 419 -10.87 -2.44 -34.02
CA LEU A 419 -10.71 -3.39 -32.91
C LEU A 419 -10.79 -4.85 -33.39
N CYS A 420 -11.69 -5.18 -34.31
CA CYS A 420 -11.74 -6.53 -34.90
C CYS A 420 -10.44 -6.89 -35.62
N GLN A 421 -9.84 -5.94 -36.34
CA GLN A 421 -8.55 -6.16 -37.00
C GLN A 421 -7.45 -6.50 -36.00
N ARG A 422 -7.39 -5.81 -34.86
CA ARG A 422 -6.44 -6.13 -33.79
C ARG A 422 -6.65 -7.53 -33.20
N ILE A 423 -7.90 -7.97 -33.06
CA ILE A 423 -8.20 -9.35 -32.63
C ILE A 423 -7.65 -10.36 -33.66
N LEU A 424 -7.88 -10.09 -34.95
CA LEU A 424 -7.44 -10.97 -36.04
C LEU A 424 -5.92 -10.97 -36.28
N GLU A 425 -5.21 -9.91 -35.87
CA GLU A 425 -3.74 -9.89 -35.84
C GLU A 425 -3.18 -10.82 -34.74
N GLN A 426 -3.94 -11.06 -33.67
CA GLN A 426 -3.56 -11.97 -32.59
C GLN A 426 -4.00 -13.41 -32.87
N ASP A 427 -5.21 -13.58 -33.39
CA ASP A 427 -5.82 -14.86 -33.70
C ASP A 427 -6.56 -14.76 -35.04
N GLU A 428 -5.89 -15.16 -36.13
CA GLU A 428 -6.49 -15.11 -37.46
C GLU A 428 -7.68 -16.08 -37.62
N PHE A 429 -7.86 -17.04 -36.71
CA PHE A 429 -8.95 -18.02 -36.71
C PHE A 429 -10.18 -17.58 -35.92
N ASN A 430 -10.19 -16.35 -35.38
CA ASN A 430 -11.32 -15.84 -34.62
C ASN A 430 -12.53 -15.50 -35.52
N GLU A 431 -13.44 -16.46 -35.70
CA GLU A 431 -14.61 -16.32 -36.57
C GLU A 431 -15.55 -15.17 -36.16
N ALA A 432 -15.73 -14.97 -34.85
CA ALA A 432 -16.59 -13.92 -34.34
C ALA A 432 -16.07 -12.52 -34.72
N ALA A 433 -14.75 -12.33 -34.70
CA ALA A 433 -14.11 -11.10 -35.14
C ALA A 433 -14.25 -10.89 -36.67
N TRP A 434 -14.08 -11.96 -37.47
CA TRP A 434 -14.33 -11.92 -38.92
C TRP A 434 -15.77 -11.53 -39.23
N TYR A 435 -16.75 -12.19 -38.62
CA TYR A 435 -18.17 -11.91 -38.83
C TYR A 435 -18.51 -10.47 -38.45
N ARG A 436 -18.02 -9.98 -37.31
CA ARG A 436 -18.24 -8.60 -36.87
C ARG A 436 -17.58 -7.58 -37.81
N LEU A 437 -16.35 -7.85 -38.27
CA LEU A 437 -15.64 -7.00 -39.23
C LEU A 437 -16.42 -6.89 -40.54
N MET A 438 -16.87 -8.02 -41.09
CA MET A 438 -17.72 -8.04 -42.30
C MET A 438 -19.04 -7.30 -42.07
N SER A 439 -19.71 -7.55 -40.94
CA SER A 439 -20.96 -6.87 -40.57
C SER A 439 -20.78 -5.35 -40.53
N ASN A 440 -19.70 -4.87 -39.91
CA ASN A 440 -19.40 -3.43 -39.85
C ASN A 440 -19.20 -2.82 -41.24
N TYR A 441 -18.56 -3.52 -42.18
CA TYR A 441 -18.42 -3.04 -43.55
C TYR A 441 -19.74 -3.04 -44.32
N VAL A 442 -20.56 -4.09 -44.18
CA VAL A 442 -21.89 -4.17 -44.79
C VAL A 442 -22.79 -3.04 -44.28
N LEU A 443 -22.88 -2.88 -42.95
CA LEU A 443 -23.73 -1.87 -42.31
C LEU A 443 -23.27 -0.44 -42.57
N SER A 444 -21.98 -0.22 -42.87
CA SER A 444 -21.45 1.08 -43.31
C SER A 444 -21.48 1.30 -44.83
N GLY A 445 -22.05 0.37 -45.61
CA GLY A 445 -22.19 0.47 -47.07
C GLY A 445 -20.93 0.14 -47.87
N GLN A 446 -19.88 -0.37 -47.21
CA GLN A 446 -18.59 -0.72 -47.82
C GLN A 446 -18.55 -2.18 -48.28
N VAL A 447 -19.46 -2.56 -49.18
CA VAL A 447 -19.67 -3.97 -49.61
C VAL A 447 -18.41 -4.61 -50.20
N GLU A 448 -17.62 -3.88 -50.98
CA GLU A 448 -16.37 -4.41 -51.55
C GLU A 448 -15.33 -4.76 -50.46
N ALA A 449 -15.25 -3.96 -49.39
CA ALA A 449 -14.39 -4.26 -48.25
C ALA A 449 -14.89 -5.49 -47.48
N ALA A 450 -16.21 -5.64 -47.32
CA ALA A 450 -16.80 -6.84 -46.72
C ALA A 450 -16.48 -8.10 -47.54
N LYS A 451 -16.59 -8.02 -48.87
CA LYS A 451 -16.27 -9.12 -49.78
C LYS A 451 -14.79 -9.49 -49.75
N PHE A 452 -13.90 -8.50 -49.66
CA PHE A 452 -12.48 -8.74 -49.46
C PHE A 452 -12.21 -9.48 -48.14
N CYS A 453 -12.85 -9.05 -47.03
CA CYS A 453 -12.75 -9.73 -45.74
C CYS A 453 -13.26 -11.17 -45.79
N TYR A 454 -14.40 -11.43 -46.44
CA TYR A 454 -14.94 -12.77 -46.63
C TYR A 454 -13.95 -13.69 -47.35
N ASN A 455 -13.39 -13.24 -48.48
CA ASN A 455 -12.42 -14.03 -49.23
C ASN A 455 -11.18 -14.37 -48.39
N ARG A 456 -10.74 -13.43 -47.54
CA ARG A 456 -9.61 -13.66 -46.64
C ARG A 456 -9.97 -14.65 -45.52
N TYR A 457 -11.15 -14.55 -44.93
CA TYR A 457 -11.66 -15.51 -43.95
C TYR A 457 -11.71 -16.94 -44.53
N VAL A 458 -12.28 -17.11 -45.73
CA VAL A 458 -12.30 -18.40 -46.43
C VAL A 458 -10.89 -18.94 -46.67
N GLN A 459 -9.93 -18.09 -47.02
CA GLN A 459 -8.52 -18.50 -47.17
C GLN A 459 -7.89 -18.95 -45.85
N VAL A 460 -8.21 -18.31 -44.72
CA VAL A 460 -7.71 -18.71 -43.41
C VAL A 460 -8.27 -20.08 -43.02
N LEU A 461 -9.58 -20.30 -43.17
CA LEU A 461 -10.21 -21.59 -42.89
C LEU A 461 -9.60 -22.73 -43.72
N ARG A 462 -9.31 -22.46 -45.01
CA ARG A 462 -8.66 -23.44 -45.90
C ARG A 462 -7.25 -23.84 -45.49
N LYS A 463 -6.57 -23.11 -44.59
CA LYS A 463 -5.23 -23.49 -44.14
C LYS A 463 -5.24 -24.61 -43.08
N ASP A 464 -6.35 -24.81 -42.37
CA ASP A 464 -6.45 -25.71 -41.21
C ASP A 464 -7.51 -26.82 -41.33
N LEU A 465 -8.41 -26.75 -42.32
CA LEU A 465 -9.48 -27.74 -42.52
C LEU A 465 -9.15 -28.74 -43.65
N ASP A 466 -9.46 -30.03 -43.44
CA ASP A 466 -9.48 -31.04 -44.50
C ASP A 466 -10.58 -30.73 -45.54
N GLU A 467 -10.43 -31.21 -46.80
CA GLU A 467 -11.30 -30.87 -47.95
C GLU A 467 -12.82 -31.08 -47.70
N ASP A 468 -13.20 -31.97 -46.79
CA ASP A 468 -14.59 -32.34 -46.51
C ASP A 468 -15.34 -31.37 -45.55
N GLU A 469 -14.65 -30.49 -44.81
CA GLU A 469 -15.26 -29.49 -43.92
C GLU A 469 -15.56 -28.14 -44.62
N TYR A 470 -15.22 -28.04 -45.91
CA TYR A 470 -15.33 -26.84 -46.74
C TYR A 470 -16.77 -26.48 -47.15
N ASP A 471 -17.66 -27.46 -47.31
CA ASP A 471 -19.05 -27.25 -47.75
C ASP A 471 -19.97 -26.60 -46.68
N ALA A 472 -19.45 -26.31 -45.49
CA ALA A 472 -20.20 -25.71 -44.39
C ALA A 472 -20.11 -24.16 -44.32
N VAL A 473 -19.23 -23.51 -45.11
CA VAL A 473 -19.08 -22.04 -45.07
C VAL A 473 -20.20 -21.39 -45.91
N PRO A 474 -21.05 -20.52 -45.33
CA PRO A 474 -22.13 -19.89 -46.07
C PRO A 474 -21.62 -18.98 -47.21
N ASP A 475 -22.39 -18.86 -48.28
CA ASP A 475 -22.10 -17.90 -49.36
C ASP A 475 -22.18 -16.46 -48.84
N PHE A 476 -21.40 -15.57 -49.46
CA PHE A 476 -21.33 -14.16 -49.07
C PHE A 476 -22.70 -13.48 -49.12
N ASP A 477 -23.52 -13.77 -50.13
CA ASP A 477 -24.85 -13.16 -50.28
C ASP A 477 -25.80 -13.57 -49.15
N ASP A 478 -25.69 -14.81 -48.65
CA ASP A 478 -26.50 -15.30 -47.53
C ASP A 478 -26.04 -14.68 -46.20
N LEU A 479 -24.72 -14.52 -46.00
CA LEU A 479 -24.17 -13.78 -44.86
C LEU A 479 -24.63 -12.31 -44.85
N VAL A 480 -24.61 -11.64 -45.99
CA VAL A 480 -25.07 -10.25 -46.10
C VAL A 480 -26.56 -10.13 -45.74
N ARG A 481 -27.40 -11.07 -46.20
CA ARG A 481 -28.83 -11.11 -45.82
C ARG A 481 -29.00 -11.30 -44.31
N GLU A 482 -28.23 -12.18 -43.69
CA GLU A 482 -28.27 -12.37 -42.24
C GLU A 482 -27.85 -11.10 -41.49
N MET A 483 -26.73 -10.49 -41.88
CA MET A 483 -26.16 -9.30 -41.23
C MET A 483 -27.04 -8.06 -41.34
N THR A 484 -27.84 -7.96 -42.41
CA THR A 484 -28.78 -6.84 -42.63
C THR A 484 -30.17 -7.08 -42.04
N SER A 485 -30.47 -8.32 -41.62
CA SER A 485 -31.74 -8.70 -41.01
C SER A 485 -31.79 -8.56 -39.48
N ARG A 486 -30.62 -8.41 -38.84
CA ARG A 486 -30.43 -8.21 -37.39
C ARG A 486 -30.21 -6.74 -37.08
#